data_AF-A0A673KXQ5-F1
#
_entry.id   AF-A0A673KXQ5-F1
#
_cell.length_a   1.000
_cell.length_b   1.000
_cell.length_c   1.000
_cell.angle_alpha   90.00
_cell.angle_beta   90.00
_cell.angle_gamma   90.00
#
_symmetry.space_group_name_H-M   'P 1'
#
loop_
_entity.id
_entity.type
_entity.pdbx_description
1 polymer ?
#
loop_
_entity_poly.entity_id
_entity_poly.type
_entity_poly.pdbx_seq_one_letter_code
_entity_poly.pdbx_strand_id
1 'polypeptide(L)'
;CHSSRRPKISDTMALSLRVCSRFYRTNAPLEWYTAFVNITYVDPVTAEVRTEKTECGRYGEHSLKREARGVLAMPAAPQDRHACDPNSRFTPRGYGAWIALISRGNCTYRDKIRNAVGKNASAVVIFNVGSSNPNETITMSDPGDALDQCIMCGYDR
;
A
#
# COMPACT_ATOMS: atom_id res chain seq x y z
N CYS A 1 19.75 1.61 -1.12
CA CYS A 1 18.85 2.64 -1.68
C CYS A 1 18.81 3.88 -0.78
N HIS A 2 19.93 4.61 -0.71
CA HIS A 2 20.07 5.87 0.02
C HIS A 2 19.87 7.01 -0.99
N SER A 3 18.68 7.60 -1.03
CA SER A 3 18.45 8.88 -1.72
C SER A 3 17.66 9.76 -0.77
N SER A 4 18.27 10.88 -0.38
CA SER A 4 17.86 11.80 0.69
C SER A 4 16.60 12.62 0.38
N ARG A 5 15.84 12.27 -0.67
CA ARG A 5 14.64 12.99 -1.12
C ARG A 5 13.54 12.06 -1.61
N ARG A 6 13.22 11.00 -0.86
CA ARG A 6 11.98 10.26 -1.15
C ARG A 6 10.78 11.09 -0.66
N PRO A 7 9.78 11.37 -1.51
CA PRO A 7 8.54 12.01 -1.10
C PRO A 7 7.82 11.12 -0.11
N LYS A 8 7.38 11.71 0.99
CA LYS A 8 6.53 11.03 1.97
C LYS A 8 5.18 10.77 1.30
N ILE A 9 4.80 9.51 1.14
CA ILE A 9 3.54 9.14 0.49
C ILE A 9 2.37 9.83 1.23
N SER A 10 1.56 10.59 0.50
CA SER A 10 0.39 11.31 1.02
C SER A 10 -0.87 11.06 0.18
N ASP A 11 -2.02 11.47 0.71
CA ASP A 11 -3.35 11.44 0.06
C ASP A 11 -3.45 12.34 -1.18
N THR A 12 -2.40 13.10 -1.50
CA THR A 12 -2.32 13.94 -2.71
C THR A 12 -1.57 13.28 -3.86
N MET A 13 -1.09 12.04 -3.69
CA MET A 13 -0.33 11.32 -4.70
C MET A 13 -1.19 10.24 -5.39
N ALA A 14 -0.79 9.86 -6.60
CA ALA A 14 -1.33 8.69 -7.28
C ALA A 14 -0.31 7.55 -7.26
N LEU A 15 -0.80 6.32 -7.09
CA LEU A 15 0.03 5.11 -7.12
C LEU A 15 -0.34 4.24 -8.31
N SER A 16 0.68 3.61 -8.89
CA SER A 16 0.54 2.47 -9.82
C SER A 16 1.40 1.33 -9.31
N LEU A 17 0.80 0.15 -9.24
CA LEU A 17 1.37 -1.04 -8.63
C LEU A 17 1.47 -2.13 -9.69
N ARG A 18 2.67 -2.63 -9.97
CA ARG A 18 2.91 -3.71 -10.95
C ARG A 18 3.65 -4.86 -10.31
N VAL A 19 3.28 -6.09 -10.67
CA VAL A 19 4.08 -7.28 -10.29
C VAL A 19 5.46 -7.16 -10.92
N CYS A 20 6.51 -7.39 -10.11
CA CYS A 20 7.90 -7.30 -10.55
C CYS A 20 8.50 -8.70 -10.72
N SER A 21 8.66 -9.45 -9.63
CA SER A 21 9.39 -10.73 -9.64
C SER A 21 8.66 -11.79 -8.83
N ARG A 22 8.73 -13.05 -9.28
CA ARG A 22 8.25 -14.25 -8.58
C ARG A 22 9.44 -14.90 -7.87
N PHE A 23 9.36 -15.06 -6.56
CA PHE A 23 10.42 -15.68 -5.77
C PHE A 23 9.92 -16.94 -5.07
N TYR A 24 10.78 -17.96 -5.07
CA TYR A 24 10.57 -19.20 -4.32
C TYR A 24 11.45 -19.19 -3.08
N ARG A 25 10.89 -19.58 -1.95
CA ARG A 25 11.67 -19.82 -0.74
C ARG A 25 12.34 -21.19 -0.88
N THR A 26 13.68 -21.25 -0.81
CA THR A 26 14.46 -22.46 -1.13
C THR A 26 14.15 -23.68 -0.25
N ASN A 27 13.45 -23.51 0.89
CA ASN A 27 13.08 -24.58 1.82
C ASN A 27 11.61 -24.48 2.32
N ALA A 28 10.71 -23.85 1.56
CA ALA A 28 9.27 -23.85 1.87
C ALA A 28 8.44 -23.67 0.59
N PRO A 29 7.20 -24.19 0.52
CA PRO A 29 6.30 -23.94 -0.60
C PRO A 29 5.82 -22.47 -0.67
N LEU A 30 6.30 -21.58 0.22
CA LEU A 30 5.91 -20.18 0.22
C LEU A 30 6.52 -19.44 -0.96
N GLU A 31 5.63 -19.00 -1.82
CA GLU A 31 5.89 -18.17 -2.97
C GLU A 31 5.57 -16.71 -2.62
N TRP A 32 6.43 -15.77 -3.00
CA TRP A 32 6.18 -14.35 -2.79
C TRP A 32 6.51 -13.53 -4.03
N TYR A 33 5.77 -12.44 -4.22
CA TYR A 33 5.90 -11.55 -5.36
C TYR A 33 6.29 -10.14 -4.93
N THR A 34 7.30 -9.56 -5.57
CA THR A 34 7.59 -8.11 -5.42
C THR A 34 6.66 -7.27 -6.29
N ALA A 35 6.50 -6.01 -5.88
CA ALA A 35 5.79 -5.00 -6.64
C ALA A 35 6.71 -3.83 -6.96
N PHE A 36 6.69 -3.40 -8.22
CA PHE A 36 7.08 -2.05 -8.58
C PHE A 36 5.97 -1.10 -8.16
N VAL A 37 6.35 -0.11 -7.37
CA VAL A 37 5.50 0.98 -6.91
C VAL A 37 5.94 2.22 -7.66
N ASN A 38 5.06 2.73 -8.53
CA ASN A 38 5.24 4.02 -9.18
C ASN A 38 4.39 5.05 -8.44
N ILE A 39 5.03 6.10 -7.95
CA ILE A 39 4.41 7.19 -7.20
C ILE A 39 4.43 8.42 -8.08
N THR A 40 3.26 8.95 -8.42
CA THR A 40 3.11 10.19 -9.18
C THR A 40 2.57 11.29 -8.28
N TYR A 41 3.26 12.42 -8.22
CA TYR A 41 2.90 13.55 -7.36
C TYR A 41 3.29 14.88 -8.03
N VAL A 42 2.68 15.97 -7.57
CA VAL A 42 3.09 17.34 -7.94
C VAL A 42 4.17 17.79 -6.96
N ASP A 43 5.34 18.13 -7.48
CA ASP A 43 6.46 18.65 -6.68
C ASP A 43 6.03 20.00 -6.06
N PRO A 44 6.04 20.13 -4.72
CA PRO A 44 5.56 21.35 -4.08
C PRO A 44 6.49 22.56 -4.31
N VAL A 45 7.73 22.33 -4.75
CA VAL A 45 8.72 23.38 -5.02
C VAL A 45 8.66 23.81 -6.48
N THR A 46 8.63 22.86 -7.42
CA THR A 46 8.67 23.17 -8.86
C THR A 46 7.30 23.22 -9.52
N ALA A 47 6.24 22.76 -8.84
CA ALA A 47 4.90 22.54 -9.39
C ALA A 47 4.85 21.57 -10.59
N GLU A 48 5.93 20.82 -10.83
CA GLU A 48 6.00 19.84 -11.91
C GLU A 48 5.46 18.48 -11.46
N VAL A 49 4.86 17.73 -12.39
CA VAL A 49 4.47 16.33 -12.14
C VAL A 49 5.71 15.46 -12.16
N ARG A 50 6.02 14.81 -11.05
CA ARG A 50 7.11 13.84 -10.92
C ARG A 50 6.57 12.45 -10.75
N THR A 51 7.29 11.47 -11.29
CA THR A 51 7.03 10.06 -11.07
C THR A 51 8.29 9.37 -10.56
N GLU A 52 8.17 8.71 -9.42
CA GLU A 52 9.23 7.90 -8.83
C GLU A 52 8.88 6.42 -8.88
N LYS A 53 9.85 5.59 -9.23
CA LYS A 53 9.69 4.12 -9.28
C LYS A 53 10.54 3.49 -8.20
N THR A 54 9.93 2.65 -7.37
CA THR A 54 10.63 1.88 -6.34
C THR A 54 10.15 0.44 -6.32
N GLU A 55 11.08 -0.52 -6.25
CA GLU A 55 10.78 -1.92 -5.92
C GLU A 55 10.86 -2.09 -4.40
N CYS A 56 9.82 -1.66 -3.69
CA CYS A 56 9.72 -1.79 -2.22
C CYS A 56 8.43 -2.48 -1.75
N GLY A 57 7.57 -2.87 -2.70
CA GLY A 57 6.33 -3.57 -2.40
C GLY A 57 6.47 -5.09 -2.45
N ARG A 58 5.69 -5.79 -1.64
CA ARG A 58 5.48 -7.23 -1.66
C ARG A 58 3.98 -7.48 -1.67
N TYR A 59 3.49 -8.29 -2.60
CA TYR A 59 2.09 -8.71 -2.59
C TYR A 59 1.83 -9.62 -1.38
N GLY A 60 0.65 -9.48 -0.74
CA GLY A 60 0.20 -10.45 0.25
C GLY A 60 0.13 -11.87 -0.33
N GLU A 61 0.32 -12.89 0.51
CA GLU A 61 0.32 -14.29 0.08
C GLU A 61 -0.92 -14.63 -0.74
N HIS A 62 -2.11 -14.33 -0.21
CA HIS A 62 -3.40 -14.58 -0.87
C HIS A 62 -3.93 -13.44 -1.74
N SER A 63 -3.15 -12.38 -2.00
CA SER A 63 -3.65 -11.26 -2.79
C SER A 63 -3.63 -11.55 -4.30
N LEU A 64 -4.54 -10.91 -5.05
CA LEU A 64 -4.50 -10.95 -6.51
C LEU A 64 -3.23 -10.27 -7.04
N LYS A 65 -2.43 -11.01 -7.81
CA LYS A 65 -1.17 -10.56 -8.41
C LYS A 65 -1.43 -9.83 -9.75
N ARG A 66 -2.21 -8.74 -9.72
CA ARG A 66 -2.56 -7.95 -10.92
C ARG A 66 -2.27 -6.45 -10.69
N GLU A 67 -2.09 -5.70 -11.77
CA GLU A 67 -1.82 -4.26 -11.70
C GLU A 67 -2.98 -3.48 -11.06
N ALA A 68 -2.65 -2.48 -10.24
CA ALA A 68 -3.61 -1.55 -9.66
C ALA A 68 -3.10 -0.12 -9.81
N ARG A 69 -4.00 0.81 -10.14
CA ARG A 69 -3.67 2.24 -10.24
C ARG A 69 -4.80 3.09 -9.68
N GLY A 70 -4.46 4.14 -8.95
CA GLY A 70 -5.45 5.07 -8.41
C GLY A 70 -4.84 6.18 -7.58
N VAL A 71 -5.66 7.19 -7.27
CA VAL A 71 -5.32 8.22 -6.28
C VAL A 71 -5.29 7.60 -4.88
N LEU A 72 -4.43 8.12 -4.01
CA LEU A 72 -4.38 7.64 -2.65
C LEU A 72 -5.48 8.25 -1.79
N ALA A 73 -6.01 7.45 -0.88
CA ALA A 73 -6.88 7.94 0.19
C ALA A 73 -6.47 7.34 1.53
N MET A 74 -6.32 8.21 2.52
CA MET A 74 -6.19 7.81 3.93
C MET A 74 -7.57 7.85 4.60
N PRO A 75 -7.74 7.14 5.74
CA PRO A 75 -8.89 7.36 6.61
C PRO A 75 -9.02 8.84 6.99
N ALA A 76 -10.22 9.38 6.88
CA ALA A 76 -10.50 10.81 7.02
C ALA A 76 -10.25 11.30 8.45
N ALA A 77 -10.49 10.45 9.45
CA ALA A 77 -10.31 10.79 10.85
C ALA A 77 -8.95 10.29 11.37
N PRO A 78 -8.21 11.10 12.15
CA PRO A 78 -6.92 10.70 12.70
C PRO A 78 -6.97 9.42 13.57
N GLN A 79 -8.06 9.21 14.31
CA GLN A 79 -8.26 7.99 15.11
C GLN A 79 -8.47 6.73 14.24
N ASP A 80 -8.90 6.90 12.98
CA ASP A 80 -9.20 5.82 12.07
C ASP A 80 -8.03 5.45 11.16
N ARG A 81 -6.83 6.03 11.36
CA ARG A 81 -5.64 5.81 10.50
C ARG A 81 -5.28 4.34 10.29
N HIS A 82 -5.66 3.49 11.24
CA HIS A 82 -5.44 2.05 11.19
C HIS A 82 -6.56 1.27 10.48
N ALA A 83 -7.64 1.93 10.05
CA ALA A 83 -8.81 1.34 9.40
C ALA A 83 -9.39 0.11 10.13
N CYS A 84 -9.36 0.13 11.46
CA CYS A 84 -9.86 -0.98 12.28
C CYS A 84 -11.39 -0.92 12.44
N ASP A 85 -11.98 0.28 12.46
CA ASP A 85 -13.42 0.46 12.52
C ASP A 85 -14.05 0.28 11.13
N PRO A 86 -15.07 -0.59 10.96
CA PRO A 86 -15.81 -0.73 9.69
C PRO A 86 -16.54 0.56 9.24
N ASN A 87 -16.77 1.49 10.15
CA ASN A 87 -17.34 2.81 9.89
C ASN A 87 -16.29 3.84 9.48
N SER A 88 -15.00 3.49 9.50
CA SER A 88 -13.94 4.37 9.01
C SER A 88 -14.24 4.83 7.58
N ARG A 89 -14.12 6.15 7.36
CA ARG A 89 -14.43 6.78 6.07
C ARG A 89 -13.13 7.12 5.35
N PHE A 90 -13.11 6.90 4.05
CA PHE A 90 -12.02 7.32 3.17
C PHE A 90 -12.53 8.46 2.27
N THR A 91 -11.68 9.45 2.02
CA THR A 91 -12.02 10.60 1.17
C THR A 91 -11.01 10.71 0.02
N PRO A 92 -11.14 9.87 -1.03
CA PRO A 92 -10.28 9.96 -2.21
C PRO A 92 -10.47 11.30 -2.92
N ARG A 93 -9.36 11.97 -3.27
CA ARG A 93 -9.39 13.23 -4.02
C ARG A 93 -9.42 12.95 -5.52
N GLY A 94 -10.62 12.78 -6.06
CA GLY A 94 -10.83 12.63 -7.50
C GLY A 94 -11.95 11.65 -7.85
N TYR A 95 -12.29 11.60 -9.14
CA TYR A 95 -13.24 10.64 -9.70
C TYR A 95 -12.47 9.46 -10.30
N GLY A 96 -12.77 8.23 -9.88
CA GLY A 96 -12.17 7.01 -10.43
C GLY A 96 -11.63 6.04 -9.37
N ALA A 97 -10.79 5.10 -9.83
CA ALA A 97 -10.16 4.11 -8.96
C ALA A 97 -9.22 4.78 -7.94
N TRP A 98 -9.24 4.29 -6.71
CA TRP A 98 -8.45 4.81 -5.61
C TRP A 98 -7.86 3.68 -4.79
N ILE A 99 -6.71 3.94 -4.17
CA ILE A 99 -5.93 2.98 -3.41
C ILE A 99 -5.93 3.44 -1.95
N ALA A 100 -6.33 2.55 -1.05
CA ALA A 100 -6.35 2.83 0.38
C ALA A 100 -4.93 2.81 0.94
N LEU A 101 -4.55 3.85 1.66
CA LEU A 101 -3.27 3.96 2.36
C LEU A 101 -3.49 3.90 3.87
N ILE A 102 -3.10 2.78 4.48
CA ILE A 102 -3.44 2.43 5.87
C ILE A 102 -2.17 2.18 6.67
N SER A 103 -2.08 2.74 7.87
CA SER A 103 -0.96 2.45 8.76
C SER A 103 -1.13 1.11 9.47
N ARG A 104 0.00 0.46 9.76
CA ARG A 104 0.03 -0.64 10.73
C ARG A 104 -0.59 -0.19 12.06
N GLY A 105 -1.42 -1.04 12.65
CA GLY A 105 -2.11 -0.80 13.92
C GLY A 105 -2.48 -2.13 14.58
N ASN A 106 -3.41 -2.09 15.53
CA ASN A 106 -3.67 -3.22 16.43
C ASN A 106 -4.79 -4.19 15.96
N CYS A 107 -5.36 -3.96 14.78
CA CYS A 107 -6.28 -4.90 14.13
C CYS A 107 -5.56 -5.72 13.04
N THR A 108 -6.22 -6.81 12.62
CA THR A 108 -5.64 -7.71 11.62
C THR A 108 -5.52 -7.04 10.25
N TYR A 109 -4.62 -7.55 9.40
CA TYR A 109 -4.55 -7.10 8.02
C TYR A 109 -5.86 -7.35 7.27
N ARG A 110 -6.51 -8.49 7.53
CA ARG A 110 -7.82 -8.82 7.01
C ARG A 110 -8.87 -7.75 7.26
N ASP A 111 -8.94 -7.23 8.48
CA ASP A 111 -9.94 -6.21 8.84
C ASP A 111 -9.68 -4.91 8.07
N LYS A 112 -8.42 -4.49 7.97
CA LYS A 112 -8.01 -3.31 7.19
C LYS A 112 -8.43 -3.44 5.73
N ILE A 113 -8.16 -4.60 5.14
CA ILE A 113 -8.46 -4.91 3.75
C ILE A 113 -9.97 -4.90 3.53
N ARG A 114 -10.73 -5.64 4.37
CA ARG A 114 -12.19 -5.70 4.29
C ARG A 114 -12.83 -4.33 4.41
N ASN A 115 -12.35 -3.50 5.35
CA ASN A 115 -12.90 -2.16 5.57
C ASN A 115 -12.63 -1.24 4.36
N ALA A 116 -11.44 -1.29 3.77
CA ALA A 116 -11.11 -0.50 2.59
C ALA A 116 -11.87 -0.96 1.33
N VAL A 117 -11.88 -2.27 1.06
CA VAL A 117 -12.60 -2.87 -0.08
C VAL A 117 -14.10 -2.63 0.06
N GLY A 118 -14.65 -2.69 1.28
CA GLY A 118 -16.03 -2.32 1.57
C GLY A 118 -16.39 -0.86 1.28
N LYS A 119 -15.40 0.01 1.02
CA LYS A 119 -15.59 1.39 0.52
C LYS A 119 -15.21 1.55 -0.95
N ASN A 120 -15.04 0.45 -1.69
CA ASN A 120 -14.64 0.39 -3.10
C ASN A 120 -13.20 0.81 -3.39
N ALA A 121 -12.26 0.54 -2.47
CA ALA A 121 -10.84 0.65 -2.79
C ALA A 121 -10.45 -0.38 -3.86
N SER A 122 -9.69 0.02 -4.88
CA SER A 122 -9.20 -0.90 -5.92
C SER A 122 -7.99 -1.71 -5.49
N ALA A 123 -7.23 -1.18 -4.52
CA ALA A 123 -6.14 -1.88 -3.86
C ALA A 123 -5.90 -1.27 -2.48
N VAL A 124 -5.17 -2.01 -1.64
CA VAL A 124 -4.79 -1.57 -0.29
C VAL A 124 -3.27 -1.61 -0.14
N VAL A 125 -2.71 -0.49 0.30
CA VAL A 125 -1.31 -0.33 0.69
C VAL A 125 -1.23 -0.14 2.19
N ILE A 126 -0.57 -1.08 2.85
CA ILE A 126 -0.33 -1.02 4.29
C ILE A 126 1.13 -0.70 4.54
N PHE A 127 1.38 0.42 5.21
CA PHE A 127 2.73 0.90 5.51
C PHE A 127 3.03 0.84 7.01
N ASN A 128 4.31 0.64 7.34
CA ASN A 128 4.77 0.65 8.72
C ASN A 128 5.11 2.08 9.13
N VAL A 129 4.59 2.55 10.26
CA VAL A 129 4.94 3.86 10.83
C VAL A 129 5.83 3.60 12.04
N GLY A 130 7.11 3.94 11.95
CA GLY A 130 8.03 3.88 13.09
C GLY A 130 8.85 2.59 13.26
N SER A 131 9.01 1.72 12.24
CA SER A 131 10.13 0.78 12.28
C SER A 131 11.44 1.54 12.12
N SER A 132 12.40 1.24 12.98
CA SER A 132 13.79 1.70 12.88
C SER A 132 14.49 1.18 11.61
N ASN A 133 13.85 0.27 10.86
CA ASN A 133 14.31 -0.21 9.57
C ASN A 133 13.32 0.17 8.44
N PRO A 134 13.67 1.12 7.56
CA PRO A 134 12.81 1.59 6.48
C PRO A 134 12.67 0.62 5.30
N ASN A 135 13.48 -0.45 5.28
CA ASN A 135 13.40 -1.52 4.30
C ASN A 135 12.62 -2.74 4.83
N GLU A 136 12.02 -2.65 6.02
CA GLU A 136 11.24 -3.73 6.60
C GLU A 136 9.92 -3.89 5.85
N THR A 137 9.93 -4.79 4.87
CA THR A 137 8.75 -5.23 4.14
C THR A 137 8.01 -6.25 4.99
N ILE A 138 6.82 -5.88 5.45
CA ILE A 138 5.98 -6.77 6.24
C ILE A 138 5.47 -7.91 5.34
N THR A 139 5.76 -9.15 5.72
CA THR A 139 5.07 -10.33 5.20
C THR A 139 3.73 -10.47 5.88
N MET A 140 2.63 -10.34 5.13
CA MET A 140 1.33 -10.79 5.63
C MET A 140 1.26 -12.30 5.48
N SER A 141 1.25 -13.01 6.59
CA SER A 141 0.68 -14.37 6.67
C SER A 141 -0.73 -14.20 7.20
N ASP A 142 -1.73 -14.38 6.33
CA ASP A 142 -3.14 -14.28 6.71
C ASP A 142 -3.85 -15.56 6.28
N PRO A 143 -4.38 -16.38 7.19
CA PRO A 143 -5.08 -17.60 6.82
C PRO A 143 -6.48 -17.26 6.33
N GLY A 144 -6.71 -17.43 5.03
CA GLY A 144 -8.07 -17.60 4.50
C GLY A 144 -8.78 -16.29 4.15
N ASP A 145 -8.69 -15.97 2.87
CA ASP A 145 -9.79 -15.78 1.92
C ASP A 145 -9.22 -14.91 0.80
N ALA A 146 -9.49 -15.28 -0.44
CA ALA A 146 -9.05 -14.56 -1.63
C ALA A 146 -9.64 -13.14 -1.63
N LEU A 147 -9.01 -12.23 -0.89
CA LEU A 147 -9.39 -10.84 -0.82
C LEU A 147 -8.54 -10.06 -1.81
N ASP A 148 -9.24 -9.31 -2.64
CA ASP A 148 -8.75 -8.54 -3.76
C ASP A 148 -7.47 -7.73 -3.46
N GLN A 149 -6.57 -7.69 -4.45
CA GLN A 149 -5.36 -6.85 -4.59
C GLN A 149 -4.84 -6.11 -3.36
N CYS A 150 -4.12 -6.83 -2.49
CA CYS A 150 -3.36 -6.24 -1.40
C CYS A 150 -1.86 -6.26 -1.66
N ILE A 151 -1.22 -5.10 -1.55
CA ILE A 151 0.22 -4.94 -1.67
C ILE A 151 0.76 -4.29 -0.41
N MET A 152 1.67 -4.99 0.26
CA MET A 152 2.43 -4.45 1.37
C MET A 152 3.59 -3.64 0.83
N CYS A 153 3.60 -2.34 1.05
CA CYS A 153 4.78 -1.53 0.77
C CYS A 153 5.40 -1.14 2.10
N GLY A 154 6.61 -1.65 2.38
CA GLY A 154 7.47 -1.03 3.39
C GLY A 154 7.90 0.31 2.83
N TYR A 155 7.55 1.41 3.49
CA TYR A 155 7.95 2.75 3.07
C TYR A 155 8.61 3.49 4.23
N ASP A 156 9.65 4.26 3.91
CA ASP A 156 10.38 5.12 4.84
C ASP A 156 9.63 6.44 5.06
N ARG A 157 9.84 7.06 6.22
CA ARG A 157 9.12 8.25 6.66
C ARG A 157 9.52 9.53 5.96
#